data_AF-A0A2E0Y4R3-F1
#
_entry.id   AF-A0A2E0Y4R3-F1
#
_cell.length_a   1.000
_cell.length_b   1.000
_cell.length_c   1.000
_cell.angle_alpha   90.00
_cell.angle_beta   90.00
_cell.angle_gamma   90.00
#
_symmetry.space_group_name_H-M   'P 1'
#
loop_
_entity.id
_entity.type
_entity.pdbx_description
1 polymer ?
#
loop_
_entity_poly.entity_id
_entity_poly.type
_entity_poly.pdbx_seq_one_letter_code
_entity_poly.pdbx_strand_id
1 'polypeptide(L)'
;MDQQFDPGNVFMAMHHRVTGELLHLMDGLYSNIEDGLFELAYRTREDAQKRRCFDLMREMRFQRSRVVQNFARRLQNAFDAWVTGAPVDEAANPEQAGRMAHKCSAHFSGVLQSLTERAAYALGRDMDRTSLPIGPHQIAGHFIESMKALEFDEQSIEIVEELFSRFVLERLGPVYGECNQRLERAGFLTLRELDAATVQAG
;
A
#
# COMPACT_ATOMS: atom_id res chain seq x y z
N MET A 1 -18.57 27.29 -11.65
CA MET A 1 -17.13 27.60 -11.63
C MET A 1 -16.45 26.27 -11.81
N ASP A 2 -16.14 25.92 -13.05
CA ASP A 2 -15.49 24.66 -13.39
C ASP A 2 -14.04 24.74 -12.96
N GLN A 3 -13.77 24.33 -11.72
CA GLN A 3 -12.42 24.15 -11.24
C GLN A 3 -11.92 22.87 -11.91
N GLN A 4 -11.39 23.01 -13.13
CA GLN A 4 -10.73 21.92 -13.83
C GLN A 4 -9.46 21.60 -13.04
N PHE A 5 -9.58 20.66 -12.10
CA PHE A 5 -8.48 20.23 -11.27
C PHE A 5 -7.45 19.54 -12.15
N ASP A 6 -6.21 20.06 -12.15
CA ASP A 6 -5.08 19.36 -12.73
C ASP A 6 -4.94 17.98 -12.04
N PRO A 7 -5.11 16.87 -12.78
CA PRO A 7 -5.01 15.52 -12.24
C PRO A 7 -3.72 15.30 -11.45
N GLY A 8 -2.60 15.86 -11.92
CA GLY A 8 -1.30 15.73 -11.26
C GLY A 8 -1.33 16.25 -9.82
N ASN A 9 -1.92 17.43 -9.60
CA ASN A 9 -2.02 18.03 -8.27
C ASN A 9 -2.93 17.22 -7.34
N VAL A 10 -4.04 16.68 -7.86
CA VAL A 10 -4.96 15.85 -7.06
C VAL A 10 -4.27 14.56 -6.64
N PHE A 11 -3.59 13.88 -7.56
CA PHE A 11 -2.85 12.65 -7.27
C PHE A 11 -1.67 12.88 -6.33
N MET A 12 -0.90 13.97 -6.51
CA MET A 12 0.22 14.30 -5.63
C MET A 12 -0.26 14.52 -4.20
N ALA A 13 -1.32 15.28 -4.02
CA ALA A 13 -1.85 15.55 -2.70
C ALA A 13 -2.52 14.30 -2.08
N MET A 14 -3.07 13.40 -2.90
CA MET A 14 -3.59 12.09 -2.47
C MET A 14 -2.45 11.19 -2.00
N HIS A 15 -1.37 11.09 -2.77
CA HIS A 15 -0.18 10.31 -2.42
C HIS A 15 0.47 10.80 -1.14
N HIS A 16 0.65 12.12 -0.97
CA HIS A 16 1.19 12.68 0.26
C HIS A 16 0.35 12.31 1.50
N ARG A 17 -0.99 12.35 1.36
CA ARG A 17 -1.92 11.96 2.45
C ARG A 17 -1.78 10.47 2.79
N VAL A 18 -1.74 9.60 1.78
CA VAL A 18 -1.61 8.15 1.97
C VAL A 18 -0.25 7.79 2.54
N THR A 19 0.84 8.37 2.03
CA THR A 19 2.20 8.15 2.55
C THR A 19 2.29 8.59 4.01
N GLY A 20 1.71 9.75 4.37
CA GLY A 20 1.65 10.19 5.76
C GLY A 20 0.91 9.21 6.67
N GLU A 21 -0.23 8.67 6.21
CA GLU A 21 -0.98 7.65 6.95
C GLU A 21 -0.18 6.34 7.08
N LEU A 22 0.46 5.90 6.00
CA LEU A 22 1.28 4.69 6.01
C LEU A 22 2.43 4.78 7.00
N LEU A 23 3.10 5.93 7.07
CA LEU A 23 4.17 6.17 8.04
C LEU A 23 3.64 6.17 9.48
N HIS A 24 2.46 6.74 9.71
CA HIS A 24 1.80 6.66 11.02
C HIS A 24 1.44 5.22 11.41
N LEU A 25 0.88 4.44 10.47
CA LEU A 25 0.59 3.02 10.69
C LEU A 25 1.86 2.18 10.89
N MET A 26 2.97 2.56 10.24
CA MET A 26 4.27 1.94 10.46
C MET A 26 4.77 2.17 11.89
N ASP A 27 4.61 3.38 12.44
CA ASP A 27 4.91 3.63 13.85
C ASP A 27 4.05 2.76 14.78
N GLY A 28 2.77 2.57 14.42
CA GLY A 28 1.88 1.61 15.07
C GLY A 28 2.41 0.18 15.01
N LEU A 29 2.85 -0.30 13.83
CA LEU A 29 3.47 -1.62 13.68
C LEU A 29 4.68 -1.75 14.61
N TYR A 30 5.65 -0.83 14.54
CA TYR A 30 6.86 -0.90 15.36
C TYR A 30 6.59 -0.84 16.86
N SER A 31 5.51 -0.17 17.28
CA SER A 31 5.11 -0.14 18.68
C SER A 31 4.55 -1.49 19.16
N ASN A 32 4.05 -2.32 18.25
CA ASN A 32 3.42 -3.61 18.56
C ASN A 32 4.19 -4.83 18.03
N ILE A 33 5.29 -4.63 17.29
CA ILE A 33 5.98 -5.70 16.59
C ILE A 33 6.64 -6.67 17.57
N GLU A 34 7.18 -6.16 18.68
CA GLU A 34 7.83 -6.99 19.69
C GLU A 34 6.82 -7.90 20.38
N ASP A 35 5.66 -7.38 20.77
CA ASP A 35 4.57 -8.18 21.35
C ASP A 35 4.05 -9.23 20.35
N GLY A 36 3.88 -8.84 19.08
CA GLY A 36 3.47 -9.76 18.02
C GLY A 36 4.47 -10.91 17.79
N LEU A 37 5.76 -10.60 17.75
CA LEU A 37 6.83 -11.59 17.64
C LEU A 37 6.94 -12.46 18.90
N PHE A 38 6.67 -11.88 20.06
CA PHE A 38 6.71 -12.60 21.33
C PHE A 38 5.57 -13.61 21.39
N GLU A 39 4.34 -13.20 21.06
CA GLU A 39 3.21 -14.12 20.96
C GLU A 39 3.50 -15.28 19.99
N LEU A 40 4.11 -15.00 18.83
CA LEU A 40 4.46 -16.04 17.86
C LEU A 40 5.50 -17.01 18.43
N ALA A 41 6.56 -16.50 19.08
CA ALA A 41 7.57 -17.33 19.73
C ALA A 41 6.98 -18.26 20.79
N TYR A 42 5.98 -17.81 21.55
CA TYR A 42 5.34 -18.63 22.58
C TYR A 42 4.36 -19.67 22.02
N ARG A 43 3.75 -19.41 20.86
CA ARG A 43 2.84 -20.38 20.20
C ARG A 43 3.60 -21.52 19.53
N THR A 44 4.79 -21.24 19.03
CA THR A 44 5.61 -22.22 18.33
C THR A 44 6.27 -23.22 19.29
N ARG A 45 6.35 -24.50 18.89
CA ARG A 45 7.04 -25.56 19.63
C ARG A 45 8.51 -25.75 19.23
N GLU A 46 8.91 -25.17 18.09
CA GLU A 46 10.26 -25.29 17.54
C GLU A 46 11.21 -24.24 18.10
N ASP A 47 12.32 -24.69 18.71
CA ASP A 47 13.31 -23.78 19.31
C ASP A 47 14.04 -22.92 18.27
N ALA A 48 14.20 -23.40 17.04
CA ALA A 48 14.80 -22.64 15.96
C ALA A 48 13.95 -21.41 15.60
N GLN A 49 12.64 -21.58 15.43
CA GLN A 49 11.73 -20.49 15.11
C GLN A 49 11.54 -19.52 16.30
N LYS A 50 11.60 -20.01 17.54
CA LYS A 50 11.67 -19.12 18.73
C LYS A 50 12.88 -18.21 18.69
N ARG A 51 14.07 -18.77 18.48
CA ARG A 51 15.32 -17.99 18.38
C ARG A 51 15.23 -16.94 17.28
N ARG A 52 14.72 -17.33 16.11
CA ARG A 52 14.46 -16.41 15.00
C ARG A 52 13.57 -15.24 15.40
N CYS A 53 12.46 -15.49 16.10
CA CYS A 53 11.59 -14.40 16.57
C CYS A 53 12.32 -13.42 17.49
N PHE A 54 13.14 -13.92 18.42
CA PHE A 54 13.94 -13.04 19.30
C PHE A 54 15.04 -12.28 18.57
N ASP A 55 15.69 -12.90 17.59
CA ASP A 55 16.68 -12.24 16.73
C ASP A 55 16.03 -11.13 15.92
N LEU A 56 14.87 -11.43 15.33
CA LEU A 56 14.07 -10.52 14.53
C LEU A 56 13.56 -9.31 15.34
N MET A 57 13.19 -9.47 16.61
CA MET A 57 12.85 -8.32 17.47
C MET A 57 13.99 -7.30 17.53
N ARG A 58 15.22 -7.79 17.76
CA ARG A 58 16.41 -6.93 17.89
C ARG A 58 16.74 -6.27 16.56
N GLU A 59 16.67 -7.03 15.49
CA GLU A 59 16.95 -6.55 14.15
C GLU A 59 15.92 -5.50 13.69
N MET A 60 14.62 -5.75 13.87
CA MET A 60 13.56 -4.79 13.55
C MET A 60 13.72 -3.50 14.36
N ARG A 61 14.09 -3.60 15.64
CA ARG A 61 14.38 -2.42 16.48
C ARG A 61 15.56 -1.62 15.93
N PHE A 62 16.65 -2.29 15.55
CA PHE A 62 17.86 -1.64 15.04
C PHE A 62 17.68 -1.03 13.64
N GLN A 63 16.97 -1.73 12.75
CA GLN A 63 16.80 -1.32 11.35
C GLN A 63 15.57 -0.41 11.12
N ARG A 64 14.75 -0.12 12.15
CA ARG A 64 13.49 0.65 12.03
C ARG A 64 13.60 1.85 11.10
N SER A 65 14.56 2.74 11.36
CA SER A 65 14.73 3.97 10.57
C SER A 65 15.04 3.66 9.10
N ARG A 66 15.85 2.63 8.83
CA ARG A 66 16.27 2.26 7.48
C ARG A 66 15.13 1.61 6.69
N VAL A 67 14.34 0.75 7.34
CA VAL A 67 13.14 0.14 6.74
C VAL A 67 12.15 1.24 6.35
N VAL A 68 11.82 2.13 7.28
CA VAL A 68 10.84 3.21 7.05
C VAL A 68 11.31 4.17 5.94
N GLN A 69 12.59 4.57 5.95
CA GLN A 69 13.15 5.44 4.90
C GLN A 69 13.16 4.77 3.52
N ASN A 70 13.59 3.50 3.44
CA ASN A 70 13.58 2.75 2.19
C ASN A 70 12.15 2.61 1.64
N PHE A 71 11.19 2.30 2.52
CA PHE A 71 9.80 2.14 2.17
C PHE A 71 9.18 3.45 1.64
N ALA A 72 9.37 4.57 2.35
CA ALA A 72 8.90 5.88 1.91
C ALA A 72 9.50 6.29 0.55
N ARG A 73 10.80 6.06 0.36
CA ARG A 73 11.48 6.36 -0.91
C ARG A 73 10.91 5.51 -2.06
N ARG A 74 10.65 4.22 -1.83
CA ARG A 74 10.05 3.33 -2.85
C ARG A 74 8.64 3.78 -3.22
N LEU A 75 7.81 4.16 -2.24
CA LEU A 75 6.47 4.70 -2.48
C LEU A 75 6.51 5.99 -3.33
N GLN A 76 7.46 6.88 -3.07
CA GLN A 76 7.63 8.11 -3.85
C GLN A 76 8.05 7.81 -5.29
N ASN A 77 9.09 6.99 -5.47
CA ASN A 77 9.60 6.65 -6.80
C ASN A 77 8.54 5.97 -7.67
N ALA A 78 7.77 5.03 -7.09
CA ALA A 78 6.69 4.34 -7.80
C ALA A 78 5.57 5.30 -8.21
N PHE A 79 5.26 6.28 -7.36
CA PHE A 79 4.28 7.31 -7.69
C PHE A 79 4.75 8.23 -8.81
N ASP A 80 6.00 8.70 -8.76
CA ASP A 80 6.56 9.59 -9.79
C ASP A 80 6.59 8.88 -11.16
N ALA A 81 7.00 7.60 -11.18
CA ALA A 81 6.96 6.77 -12.39
C ALA A 81 5.51 6.58 -12.89
N TRP A 82 4.57 6.30 -11.99
CA TRP A 82 3.17 6.11 -12.33
C TRP A 82 2.56 7.38 -12.93
N VAL A 83 2.73 8.56 -12.32
CA VAL A 83 2.17 9.82 -12.83
C VAL A 83 2.73 10.16 -14.22
N THR A 84 4.03 9.97 -14.42
CA THR A 84 4.69 10.25 -15.71
C THR A 84 4.43 9.20 -16.79
N GLY A 85 3.89 8.03 -16.41
CA GLY A 85 3.77 6.89 -17.30
C GLY A 85 5.11 6.29 -17.70
N ALA A 86 6.16 6.56 -16.92
CA ALA A 86 7.42 5.86 -17.05
C ALA A 86 7.21 4.36 -16.76
N PRO A 87 8.02 3.48 -17.37
CA PRO A 87 8.01 2.07 -17.00
C PRO A 87 8.28 1.96 -15.49
N VAL A 88 7.30 1.41 -14.77
CA VAL A 88 7.45 1.07 -13.36
C VAL A 88 8.33 -0.17 -13.32
N ASP A 89 9.41 -0.14 -12.53
CA ASP A 89 10.19 -1.35 -12.26
C ASP A 89 9.23 -2.42 -11.74
N GLU A 90 9.16 -3.55 -12.44
CA GLU A 90 8.34 -4.67 -12.04
C GLU A 90 8.77 -5.09 -10.63
N ALA A 91 7.82 -5.12 -9.69
CA ALA A 91 8.12 -5.44 -8.30
C ALA A 91 8.91 -6.75 -8.25
N ALA A 92 10.03 -6.77 -7.53
CA ALA A 92 10.96 -7.90 -7.58
C ALA A 92 10.30 -9.24 -7.15
N ASN A 93 9.19 -9.19 -6.41
CA ASN A 93 8.42 -10.36 -5.97
C ASN A 93 6.90 -10.08 -6.00
N PRO A 94 6.26 -10.10 -7.18
CA PRO A 94 4.85 -9.73 -7.31
C PRO A 94 3.92 -10.78 -6.66
N GLU A 95 4.29 -12.06 -6.69
CA GLU A 95 3.49 -13.13 -6.09
C GLU A 95 3.41 -13.03 -4.56
N GLN A 96 4.52 -12.72 -3.90
CA GLN A 96 4.59 -12.57 -2.45
C GLN A 96 3.78 -11.37 -1.97
N ALA A 97 3.95 -10.23 -2.66
CA ALA A 97 3.14 -9.05 -2.44
C ALA A 97 1.65 -9.34 -2.63
N GLY A 98 1.28 -10.10 -3.66
CA GLY A 98 -0.08 -10.53 -3.92
C GLY A 98 -0.69 -11.37 -2.79
N ARG A 99 0.07 -12.34 -2.25
CA ARG A 99 -0.38 -13.16 -1.10
C ARG A 99 -0.67 -12.29 0.13
N MET A 100 0.27 -11.42 0.47
CA MET A 100 0.18 -10.51 1.62
C MET A 100 -0.99 -9.51 1.46
N ALA A 101 -1.19 -9.00 0.25
CA ALA A 101 -2.21 -8.01 -0.08
C ALA A 101 -3.61 -8.61 -0.31
N HIS A 102 -3.74 -9.92 -0.47
CA HIS A 102 -4.96 -10.58 -0.94
C HIS A 102 -6.18 -10.24 -0.07
N LYS A 103 -6.06 -10.42 1.25
CA LYS A 103 -7.13 -10.16 2.22
C LYS A 103 -7.60 -8.70 2.18
N CYS A 104 -6.65 -7.77 2.20
CA CYS A 104 -6.91 -6.33 2.14
C CYS A 104 -7.56 -5.93 0.80
N SER A 105 -7.06 -6.48 -0.31
CA SER A 105 -7.56 -6.20 -1.66
C SER A 105 -8.97 -6.73 -1.89
N ALA A 106 -9.32 -7.85 -1.28
CA ALA A 106 -10.69 -8.37 -1.28
C ALA A 106 -11.61 -7.49 -0.42
N HIS A 107 -11.16 -7.13 0.79
CA HIS A 107 -11.93 -6.33 1.73
C HIS A 107 -12.26 -4.92 1.19
N PHE A 108 -11.30 -4.26 0.55
CA PHE A 108 -11.47 -2.92 -0.03
C PHE A 108 -11.77 -2.95 -1.54
N SER A 109 -12.29 -4.07 -2.06
CA SER A 109 -12.49 -4.26 -3.50
C SER A 109 -13.30 -3.16 -4.18
N GLY A 110 -14.43 -2.76 -3.58
CA GLY A 110 -15.29 -1.71 -4.12
C GLY A 110 -14.60 -0.35 -4.21
N VAL A 111 -13.99 0.12 -3.12
CA VAL A 111 -13.32 1.44 -3.12
C VAL A 111 -12.07 1.42 -4.01
N LEU A 112 -11.31 0.33 -4.04
CA LEU A 112 -10.15 0.20 -4.92
C LEU A 112 -10.55 0.19 -6.40
N GLN A 113 -11.70 -0.42 -6.74
CA GLN A 113 -12.26 -0.35 -8.09
C GLN A 113 -12.60 1.09 -8.46
N SER A 114 -13.32 1.82 -7.60
CA SER A 114 -13.65 3.23 -7.84
C SER A 114 -12.41 4.10 -7.99
N LEU A 115 -11.38 3.92 -7.16
CA LEU A 115 -10.11 4.63 -7.28
C LEU A 115 -9.41 4.33 -8.61
N THR A 116 -9.42 3.06 -9.04
CA THR A 116 -8.81 2.64 -10.32
C THR A 116 -9.52 3.28 -11.50
N GLU A 117 -10.85 3.25 -11.53
CA GLU A 117 -11.65 3.83 -12.62
C GLU A 117 -11.51 5.36 -12.67
N ARG A 118 -11.60 6.04 -11.52
CA ARG A 118 -11.38 7.49 -11.46
C ARG A 118 -9.96 7.86 -11.90
N ALA A 119 -8.96 7.05 -11.57
CA ALA A 119 -7.60 7.27 -12.01
C ALA A 119 -7.41 7.05 -13.52
N ALA A 120 -8.01 6.00 -14.07
CA ALA A 120 -8.03 5.73 -15.51
C ALA A 120 -8.69 6.89 -16.27
N TYR A 121 -9.83 7.39 -15.77
CA TYR A 121 -10.54 8.54 -16.32
C TYR A 121 -9.67 9.81 -16.30
N ALA A 122 -9.02 10.10 -15.17
CA ALA A 122 -8.22 11.31 -15.00
C ALA A 122 -6.95 11.32 -15.87
N LEU A 123 -6.34 10.14 -16.08
CA LEU A 123 -5.09 9.99 -16.84
C LEU A 123 -5.31 9.61 -18.31
N GLY A 124 -6.54 9.28 -18.71
CA GLY A 124 -6.87 8.90 -20.09
C GLY A 124 -6.17 7.62 -20.55
N ARG A 125 -5.89 6.68 -19.64
CA ARG A 125 -5.23 5.40 -19.94
C ARG A 125 -5.86 4.27 -19.14
N ASP A 126 -5.79 3.05 -19.67
CA ASP A 126 -6.24 1.87 -18.96
C ASP A 126 -5.39 1.63 -17.70
N MET A 127 -6.06 1.18 -16.65
CA MET A 127 -5.43 0.88 -15.38
C MET A 127 -5.97 -0.39 -14.78
N ASP A 128 -5.08 -1.16 -14.17
CA ASP A 128 -5.45 -2.28 -13.32
C ASP A 128 -5.36 -1.89 -11.83
N ARG A 129 -6.12 -2.58 -10.99
CA ARG A 129 -6.12 -2.40 -9.54
C ARG A 129 -4.75 -2.64 -8.92
N THR A 130 -3.95 -3.55 -9.49
CA THR A 130 -2.58 -3.82 -9.01
C THR A 130 -1.62 -2.69 -9.34
N SER A 131 -1.92 -1.87 -10.35
CA SER A 131 -1.08 -0.76 -10.81
C SER A 131 -1.23 0.52 -9.99
N LEU A 132 -2.21 0.58 -9.08
CA LEU A 132 -2.40 1.74 -8.20
C LEU A 132 -1.21 1.88 -7.23
N PRO A 133 -0.43 2.99 -7.25
CA PRO A 133 0.74 3.16 -6.36
C PRO A 133 0.39 3.11 -4.87
N ILE A 134 -0.83 3.53 -4.53
CA ILE A 134 -1.38 3.49 -3.18
C ILE A 134 -2.14 2.20 -2.88
N GLY A 135 -2.17 1.24 -3.81
CA GLY A 135 -2.89 -0.01 -3.67
C GLY A 135 -2.17 -0.99 -2.74
N PRO A 136 -2.89 -1.94 -2.12
CA PRO A 136 -2.29 -2.90 -1.19
C PRO A 136 -1.16 -3.73 -1.79
N HIS A 137 -1.23 -4.05 -3.09
CA HIS A 137 -0.19 -4.80 -3.82
C HIS A 137 1.13 -4.02 -3.88
N GLN A 138 1.08 -2.76 -4.32
CA GLN A 138 2.25 -1.89 -4.40
C GLN A 138 2.84 -1.63 -3.01
N ILE A 139 1.98 -1.35 -2.02
CA ILE A 139 2.39 -1.14 -0.63
C ILE A 139 3.11 -2.38 -0.07
N ALA A 140 2.54 -3.58 -0.25
CA ALA A 140 3.16 -4.83 0.20
C ALA A 140 4.49 -5.08 -0.51
N GLY A 141 4.55 -4.91 -1.83
CA GLY A 141 5.76 -5.08 -2.62
C GLY A 141 6.89 -4.17 -2.15
N HIS A 142 6.61 -2.87 -1.99
CA HIS A 142 7.62 -1.92 -1.51
C HIS A 142 8.11 -2.22 -0.10
N PHE A 143 7.24 -2.76 0.77
CA PHE A 143 7.65 -3.18 2.12
C PHE A 143 8.59 -4.38 2.06
N ILE A 144 8.23 -5.44 1.34
CA ILE A 144 9.04 -6.65 1.16
C ILE A 144 10.41 -6.27 0.57
N GLU A 145 10.44 -5.46 -0.49
CA GLU A 145 11.69 -5.01 -1.11
C GLU A 145 12.53 -4.12 -0.19
N SER A 146 11.92 -3.40 0.75
CA SER A 146 12.64 -2.61 1.75
C SER A 146 13.32 -3.50 2.77
N MET A 147 12.69 -4.62 3.15
CA MET A 147 13.30 -5.63 4.02
C MET A 147 14.40 -6.41 3.28
N LYS A 148 14.16 -6.86 2.05
CA LYS A 148 15.18 -7.57 1.25
C LYS A 148 16.42 -6.71 0.99
N ALA A 149 16.25 -5.40 0.76
CA ALA A 149 17.35 -4.46 0.62
C ALA A 149 18.19 -4.25 1.91
N LEU A 150 17.70 -4.73 3.05
CA LEU A 150 18.38 -4.71 4.34
C LEU A 150 18.83 -6.10 4.78
N GLU A 151 18.84 -7.07 3.85
CA GLU A 151 19.35 -8.43 4.05
C GLU A 151 18.57 -9.29 5.06
N PHE A 152 17.30 -8.94 5.33
CA PHE A 152 16.41 -9.84 6.06
C PHE A 152 16.20 -11.13 5.27
N ASP A 153 16.27 -12.28 5.95
CA ASP A 153 16.02 -13.57 5.32
C ASP A 153 14.53 -13.82 5.10
N GLU A 154 14.21 -14.71 4.16
CA GLU A 154 12.83 -14.94 3.69
C GLU A 154 11.87 -15.33 4.82
N GLN A 155 12.31 -16.17 5.77
CA GLN A 155 11.46 -16.60 6.89
C GLN A 155 11.17 -15.46 7.85
N SER A 156 12.12 -14.55 8.05
CA SER A 156 11.93 -13.36 8.87
C SER A 156 10.95 -12.39 8.20
N ILE A 157 11.03 -12.24 6.88
CA ILE A 157 10.08 -11.42 6.11
C ILE A 157 8.66 -11.98 6.24
N GLU A 158 8.45 -13.29 6.00
CA GLU A 158 7.13 -13.94 6.13
C GLU A 158 6.48 -13.71 7.51
N ILE A 159 7.28 -13.74 8.58
CA ILE A 159 6.78 -13.45 9.93
C ILE A 159 6.30 -11.99 10.06
N VAL A 160 7.06 -11.04 9.52
CA VAL A 160 6.71 -9.62 9.58
C VAL A 160 5.54 -9.29 8.65
N GLU A 161 5.37 -10.00 7.54
CA GLU A 161 4.25 -9.81 6.61
C GLU A 161 2.89 -9.94 7.31
N GLU A 162 2.71 -10.94 8.17
CA GLU A 162 1.45 -11.12 8.92
C GLU A 162 1.17 -9.92 9.84
N LEU A 163 2.21 -9.43 10.52
CA LEU A 163 2.08 -8.26 11.40
C LEU A 163 1.81 -6.98 10.58
N PHE A 164 2.51 -6.79 9.46
CA PHE A 164 2.30 -5.64 8.59
C PHE A 164 0.89 -5.67 7.98
N SER A 165 0.40 -6.83 7.55
CA SER A 165 -0.97 -6.96 7.03
C SER A 165 -2.00 -6.50 8.07
N ARG A 166 -1.88 -6.97 9.33
CA ARG A 166 -2.77 -6.63 10.43
C ARG A 166 -2.69 -5.15 10.87
N PHE A 167 -1.49 -4.61 10.99
CA PHE A 167 -1.27 -3.29 11.58
C PHE A 167 -1.26 -2.16 10.55
N VAL A 168 -1.00 -2.46 9.28
CA VAL A 168 -0.91 -1.47 8.21
C VAL A 168 -2.01 -1.69 7.17
N LEU A 169 -2.01 -2.81 6.45
CA LEU A 169 -2.89 -2.99 5.29
C LEU A 169 -4.37 -2.98 5.67
N GLU A 170 -4.75 -3.65 6.75
CA GLU A 170 -6.14 -3.70 7.23
C GLU A 170 -6.66 -2.35 7.74
N ARG A 171 -5.77 -1.38 7.98
CA ARG A 171 -6.12 -0.04 8.48
C ARG A 171 -6.28 1.01 7.39
N LEU A 172 -6.13 0.65 6.12
CA LEU A 172 -6.18 1.59 4.98
C LEU A 172 -7.60 2.01 4.55
N GLY A 173 -8.65 1.41 5.12
CA GLY A 173 -10.04 1.70 4.75
C GLY A 173 -10.41 3.19 4.79
N PRO A 174 -10.19 3.90 5.91
CA PRO A 174 -10.50 5.32 6.03
C PRO A 174 -9.79 6.18 4.98
N VAL A 175 -8.49 5.96 4.76
CA VAL A 175 -7.72 6.76 3.81
C VAL A 175 -8.14 6.50 2.36
N TYR A 176 -8.52 5.26 2.01
CA TYR A 176 -9.11 4.97 0.69
C TYR A 176 -10.45 5.67 0.48
N GLY A 177 -11.29 5.74 1.53
CA GLY A 177 -12.53 6.52 1.49
C GLY A 177 -12.28 8.01 1.22
N GLU A 178 -11.32 8.61 1.93
CA GLU A 178 -10.90 10.01 1.72
C GLU A 178 -10.39 10.23 0.28
N CYS A 179 -9.55 9.32 -0.22
CA CYS A 179 -9.02 9.38 -1.59
C CYS A 179 -10.14 9.36 -2.62
N ASN A 180 -11.12 8.46 -2.45
CA ASN A 180 -12.24 8.33 -3.38
C ASN A 180 -13.10 9.59 -3.41
N GLN A 181 -13.43 10.15 -2.24
CA GLN A 181 -14.16 11.42 -2.15
C GLN A 181 -13.38 12.58 -2.79
N ARG A 182 -12.06 12.57 -2.68
CA ARG A 182 -11.23 13.62 -3.29
C ARG A 182 -11.25 13.57 -4.81
N LEU A 183 -11.11 12.38 -5.39
CA LEU A 183 -11.18 12.19 -6.84
C LEU A 183 -12.58 12.50 -7.38
N GLU A 184 -13.62 12.12 -6.65
CA GLU A 184 -15.00 12.47 -6.96
C GLU A 184 -15.21 13.99 -6.99
N ARG A 185 -14.76 14.71 -5.97
CA ARG A 185 -14.85 16.19 -5.91
C ARG A 185 -14.03 16.89 -7.00
N ALA A 186 -12.97 16.24 -7.50
CA ALA A 186 -12.19 16.73 -8.62
C ALA A 186 -12.89 16.50 -9.98
N GLY A 187 -14.03 15.82 -10.01
CA GLY A 187 -14.82 15.56 -11.21
C GLY A 187 -14.38 14.32 -12.00
N PHE A 188 -13.49 13.48 -11.45
CA PHE A 188 -13.10 12.24 -12.10
C PHE A 188 -14.16 11.19 -11.87
N LEU A 189 -14.64 10.50 -12.91
CA LEU A 189 -15.81 9.62 -12.82
C LEU A 189 -15.44 8.13 -12.86
N THR A 190 -16.29 7.31 -12.24
CA THR A 190 -16.33 5.85 -12.43
C THR A 190 -17.10 5.49 -13.69
N LEU A 191 -16.94 4.25 -14.19
CA LEU A 191 -17.67 3.78 -15.38
C LEU A 191 -19.18 3.87 -15.16
N ARG A 192 -19.64 3.46 -13.98
CA ARG A 192 -21.07 3.52 -13.61
C ARG A 192 -21.63 4.94 -13.59
N GLU A 193 -20.82 5.93 -13.17
CA GLU A 193 -21.23 7.34 -13.15
C GLU A 193 -21.25 7.94 -14.57
N LEU A 194 -20.34 7.53 -15.45
CA LEU A 194 -20.33 7.91 -16.87
C LEU A 194 -21.59 7.41 -17.58
N ASP A 195 -21.99 6.17 -17.36
CA ASP A 195 -23.20 5.58 -17.92
C ASP A 195 -24.45 6.36 -17.45
N ALA A 196 -24.53 6.65 -16.15
CA ALA A 196 -25.65 7.40 -15.57
C ALA A 196 -25.76 8.82 -16.14
N ALA A 197 -24.63 9.51 -16.35
CA ALA A 197 -24.60 10.84 -16.96
C ALA A 197 -25.05 10.81 -18.44
N THR A 198 -24.69 9.76 -19.17
CA THR A 198 -25.08 9.60 -20.58
C THR A 198 -26.59 9.36 -20.73
N VAL A 199 -27.19 8.58 -19.82
CA VAL A 199 -28.65 8.31 -19.82
C VAL A 199 -29.47 9.55 -19.45
N GLN A 200 -28.94 10.46 -18.62
CA GLN A 200 -29.63 11.71 -18.25
C GLN A 200 -29.55 12.80 -19.34
N ALA A 201 -28.65 12.68 -20.30
CA ALA A 201 -28.42 13.66 -21.36
C ALA A 201 -29.12 13.33 -22.69
N GLY A 202 -29.68 12.11 -22.84
CA GLY A 202 -30.44 11.67 -24.01
C GLY A 202 -31.94 11.65 -23.75
#